data_AF-A0A5C7JAZ2-F1
#
_entry.id   AF-A0A5C7JAZ2-F1
#
_cell.length_a   1.000
_cell.length_b   1.000
_cell.length_c   1.000
_cell.angle_alpha   90.00
_cell.angle_beta   90.00
_cell.angle_gamma   90.00
#
_symmetry.space_group_name_H-M   'P 1'
#
loop_
_entity.id
_entity.type
_entity.pdbx_description
1 polymer ?
#
loop_
_entity_poly.entity_id
_entity_poly.type
_entity_poly.pdbx_seq_one_letter_code
_entity_poly.pdbx_strand_id
1 'polypeptide(L)'
;MSISLLTILLFALVSPLIIDFTIFHDKQSNIYYGVVFGLLLLMAVFDIYKDKFKWITNVRTFTVFAIIALTIGIGCVVYVFDRHKISSAYRTHDIIIQQEIAVRMLLTGKNPYKETYFGTALEEFKYYDNQTNPALYHFVMEPFYLVSVVPFYAAQSKTVGFFDARIPLYLLFGILLIGGFMFIKDKEEKLLFITLMTFNPMTVRFLLEGRSDMFMLPFLFGGFIFLYKKRYSFAIILIALAFAIKQTAWPLFPLLFYFLWLQTKDIKQVGKYLLIFVITFGIFVLPFLLWNPKAFLDSTVFFVSGNSANSVPISGYGFSVLLMNMGVIKDSHERYPFIVWQIIFAIPVLLILARRLRENTTVKFLIIAYTIFLAVFWHFSRYFNDSHIGFISSLLIIAYFFPAEKMKLKKSR
;
A
#
# COMPACT_ATOMS: atom_id res chain seq x y z
N MET A 1 -29.39 -7.31 -24.32
CA MET A 1 -27.96 -6.99 -24.53
C MET A 1 -27.62 -5.81 -23.65
N SER A 2 -26.73 -5.98 -22.69
CA SER A 2 -26.30 -4.88 -21.80
C SER A 2 -24.78 -4.90 -21.73
N ILE A 3 -24.17 -3.72 -21.86
CA ILE A 3 -22.74 -3.56 -21.60
C ILE A 3 -22.49 -3.83 -20.12
N SER A 4 -21.43 -4.59 -19.82
CA SER A 4 -21.08 -4.92 -18.44
C SER A 4 -20.49 -3.73 -17.70
N LEU A 5 -20.62 -3.74 -16.37
CA LEU A 5 -19.93 -2.78 -15.50
C LEU A 5 -18.41 -2.81 -15.70
N LEU A 6 -17.83 -3.99 -15.95
CA LEU A 6 -16.39 -4.13 -16.21
C LEU A 6 -15.95 -3.32 -17.43
N THR A 7 -16.69 -3.43 -18.54
CA THR A 7 -16.38 -2.69 -19.76
C THR A 7 -16.52 -1.19 -19.54
N ILE A 8 -17.59 -0.75 -18.86
CA ILE A 8 -17.80 0.67 -18.52
C ILE A 8 -16.62 1.19 -17.69
N LEU A 9 -16.21 0.46 -16.65
CA LEU A 9 -15.11 0.87 -15.78
C LEU A 9 -13.76 0.88 -16.50
N LEU A 10 -13.49 -0.09 -17.38
CA LEU A 10 -12.27 -0.09 -18.18
C LEU A 10 -12.20 1.17 -19.06
N PHE A 11 -13.27 1.54 -19.76
CA PHE A 11 -13.30 2.78 -20.51
C PHE A 11 -13.10 4.01 -19.59
N ALA A 12 -13.88 4.08 -18.50
CA ALA A 12 -13.86 5.24 -17.62
C ALA A 12 -12.53 5.45 -16.89
N LEU A 13 -11.79 4.37 -16.59
CA LEU A 13 -10.55 4.45 -15.82
C LEU A 13 -9.29 4.41 -16.70
N VAL A 14 -9.31 3.67 -17.81
CA VAL A 14 -8.13 3.54 -18.68
C VAL A 14 -8.01 4.73 -19.63
N SER A 15 -9.12 5.26 -20.15
CA SER A 15 -9.06 6.36 -21.13
C SER A 15 -8.44 7.64 -20.57
N PRO A 16 -8.82 8.15 -19.38
CA PRO A 16 -8.14 9.30 -18.80
C PRO A 16 -6.68 8.99 -18.48
N LEU A 17 -6.38 7.78 -17.99
CA LEU A 17 -5.02 7.36 -17.70
C LEU A 17 -4.13 7.48 -18.94
N ILE A 18 -4.51 6.90 -20.08
CA ILE A 18 -3.64 6.93 -21.27
C ILE A 18 -3.54 8.31 -21.92
N ILE A 19 -4.57 9.16 -21.78
CA ILE A 19 -4.61 10.52 -22.34
C ILE A 19 -3.76 11.46 -21.48
N ASP A 20 -3.95 11.44 -20.16
CA ASP A 20 -3.35 12.40 -19.24
C ASP A 20 -1.97 11.94 -18.73
N PHE A 21 -1.76 10.63 -18.56
CA PHE A 21 -0.44 10.09 -18.19
C PHE A 21 0.39 9.79 -19.43
N THR A 22 1.45 10.58 -19.58
CA THR A 22 2.52 10.30 -20.54
C THR A 22 3.33 9.09 -20.06
N ILE A 23 3.02 7.93 -20.63
CA ILE A 23 3.77 6.68 -20.36
C ILE A 23 5.19 6.80 -20.91
N PHE A 24 5.34 7.26 -22.14
CA PHE A 24 6.63 7.44 -22.80
C PHE A 24 7.21 8.84 -22.50
N HIS A 25 8.53 8.94 -22.39
CA HIS A 25 9.22 10.23 -22.32
C HIS A 25 9.05 11.03 -23.62
N ASP A 26 9.20 10.36 -24.75
CA ASP A 26 8.98 10.93 -26.08
C ASP A 26 7.48 11.08 -26.42
N LYS A 27 7.19 11.67 -27.60
CA LYS A 27 5.83 11.82 -28.12
C LYS A 27 5.11 10.47 -28.13
N GLN A 28 3.96 10.41 -27.47
CA GLN A 28 3.16 9.20 -27.37
C GLN A 28 2.69 8.76 -28.77
N SER A 29 2.85 7.46 -29.06
CA SER A 29 2.57 6.92 -30.40
C SER A 29 1.07 6.83 -30.67
N ASN A 30 0.61 7.36 -31.82
CA ASN A 30 -0.78 7.18 -32.26
C ASN A 30 -1.16 5.70 -32.41
N ILE A 31 -0.19 4.84 -32.73
CA ILE A 31 -0.39 3.38 -32.80
C ILE A 31 -0.70 2.83 -31.41
N TYR A 32 0.00 3.30 -30.38
CA TYR A 32 -0.25 2.89 -29.00
C TYR A 32 -1.70 3.19 -28.57
N TYR A 33 -2.16 4.42 -28.83
CA TYR A 33 -3.55 4.80 -28.57
C TYR A 33 -4.54 3.92 -29.35
N GLY A 34 -4.31 3.74 -30.66
CA GLY A 34 -5.16 2.91 -31.50
C GLY A 34 -5.30 1.47 -30.99
N VAL A 35 -4.21 0.87 -30.52
CA VAL A 35 -4.21 -0.48 -29.95
C VAL A 35 -5.02 -0.52 -28.64
N VAL A 36 -4.75 0.38 -27.68
CA VAL A 36 -5.45 0.35 -26.39
C VAL A 36 -6.95 0.65 -26.56
N PHE A 37 -7.31 1.68 -27.34
CA PHE A 37 -8.72 1.97 -27.63
C PHE A 37 -9.40 0.85 -28.42
N GLY A 38 -8.68 0.20 -29.35
CA GLY A 38 -9.17 -0.97 -30.05
C GLY A 38 -9.51 -2.12 -29.09
N LEU A 39 -8.65 -2.40 -28.11
CA LEU A 39 -8.91 -3.41 -27.08
C LEU A 39 -10.11 -3.02 -26.18
N LEU A 40 -10.26 -1.75 -25.82
CA LEU A 40 -11.42 -1.26 -25.08
C LEU A 40 -12.72 -1.47 -25.89
N LEU A 41 -12.74 -1.11 -27.17
CA LEU A 41 -13.89 -1.33 -28.05
C LEU A 41 -14.22 -2.82 -28.20
N LEU A 42 -13.20 -3.68 -28.30
CA LEU A 42 -13.39 -5.13 -28.32
C LEU A 42 -14.06 -5.66 -27.06
N MET A 43 -13.83 -5.07 -25.88
CA MET A 43 -14.53 -5.45 -24.65
C MET A 43 -16.06 -5.25 -24.76
N ALA A 44 -16.50 -4.17 -25.41
CA ALA A 44 -17.92 -3.93 -25.66
C ALA A 44 -18.51 -4.96 -26.64
N VAL A 45 -17.75 -5.34 -27.67
CA VAL A 45 -18.13 -6.42 -28.59
C VAL A 45 -18.25 -7.75 -27.83
N PHE A 46 -17.29 -8.08 -26.97
CA PHE A 46 -17.36 -9.32 -26.17
C PHE A 46 -18.59 -9.36 -25.26
N ASP A 47 -19.01 -8.25 -24.68
CA ASP A 47 -20.24 -8.21 -23.88
C ASP A 47 -21.51 -8.52 -24.67
N ILE A 48 -21.55 -8.17 -25.96
CA ILE A 48 -22.68 -8.45 -26.84
C ILE A 48 -22.79 -9.96 -27.16
N TYR A 49 -21.66 -10.64 -27.26
CA TYR A 49 -21.58 -12.02 -27.76
C TYR A 49 -21.24 -13.08 -26.70
N LYS A 50 -20.87 -12.70 -25.47
CA LYS A 50 -20.40 -13.64 -24.42
C LYS A 50 -21.38 -14.76 -24.08
N ASP A 51 -22.69 -14.50 -24.18
CA ASP A 51 -23.73 -15.50 -23.89
C ASP A 51 -23.89 -16.51 -25.04
N LYS A 52 -23.48 -16.14 -26.26
CA LYS A 52 -23.53 -17.03 -27.44
C LYS A 52 -22.32 -17.97 -27.51
N PHE A 53 -21.14 -17.52 -27.06
CA PHE A 53 -19.90 -18.28 -27.22
C PHE A 53 -19.08 -18.32 -25.93
N LYS A 54 -18.94 -19.52 -25.34
CA LYS A 54 -18.19 -19.72 -24.08
C LYS A 54 -16.72 -19.26 -24.15
N TRP A 55 -16.07 -19.38 -25.31
CA TRP A 55 -14.66 -18.99 -25.49
C TRP A 55 -14.43 -17.48 -25.31
N ILE A 56 -15.46 -16.65 -25.57
CA ILE A 56 -15.39 -15.19 -25.41
C ILE A 56 -15.07 -14.81 -23.96
N THR A 57 -15.52 -15.59 -22.98
CA THR A 57 -15.20 -15.32 -21.56
C THR A 57 -13.69 -15.40 -21.29
N ASN A 58 -13.00 -16.37 -21.91
CA ASN A 58 -11.55 -16.54 -21.76
C ASN A 58 -10.79 -15.44 -22.50
N VAL A 59 -11.23 -15.10 -23.72
CA VAL A 59 -10.62 -14.01 -24.51
C VAL A 59 -10.82 -12.67 -23.81
N ARG A 60 -12.00 -12.41 -23.25
CA ARG A 60 -12.27 -11.21 -22.45
C ARG A 60 -11.33 -11.08 -21.26
N THR A 61 -11.08 -12.19 -20.55
CA THR A 61 -10.08 -12.22 -19.45
C THR A 61 -8.69 -11.88 -19.97
N PHE A 62 -8.26 -12.50 -21.07
CA PHE A 62 -6.97 -12.21 -21.70
C PHE A 62 -6.85 -10.74 -22.13
N THR A 63 -7.92 -10.17 -22.71
CA THR A 63 -7.96 -8.77 -23.12
C THR A 63 -7.80 -7.81 -21.95
N VAL A 64 -8.40 -8.08 -20.79
CA VAL A 64 -8.16 -7.29 -19.57
C VAL A 64 -6.69 -7.29 -19.18
N PHE A 65 -6.04 -8.46 -19.15
CA PHE A 65 -4.62 -8.55 -18.85
C PHE A 65 -3.74 -7.90 -19.93
N ALA A 66 -4.13 -7.97 -21.19
CA ALA A 66 -3.43 -7.28 -22.28
C ALA A 66 -3.51 -5.75 -22.10
N ILE A 67 -4.68 -5.20 -21.75
CA ILE A 67 -4.85 -3.78 -21.43
C ILE A 67 -3.95 -3.39 -20.27
N ILE A 68 -3.92 -4.16 -19.18
CA ILE A 68 -3.06 -3.92 -18.02
C ILE A 68 -1.57 -3.95 -18.39
N ALA A 69 -1.15 -4.96 -19.16
CA ALA A 69 0.23 -5.10 -19.59
C ALA A 69 0.67 -3.92 -20.48
N LEU A 70 -0.17 -3.51 -21.43
CA LEU A 70 0.12 -2.40 -22.35
C LEU A 70 0.08 -1.01 -21.67
N THR A 71 -0.64 -0.87 -20.57
CA THR A 71 -0.77 0.41 -19.86
C THR A 71 0.20 0.47 -18.68
N ILE A 72 -0.16 -0.21 -17.60
CA ILE A 72 0.61 -0.21 -16.36
C ILE A 72 1.92 -0.99 -16.52
N GLY A 73 1.89 -2.15 -17.18
CA GLY A 73 3.09 -2.97 -17.38
C GLY A 73 4.19 -2.22 -18.13
N ILE A 74 3.85 -1.65 -19.30
CA ILE A 74 4.76 -0.79 -20.06
C ILE A 74 5.17 0.44 -19.23
N GLY A 75 4.23 1.10 -18.55
CA GLY A 75 4.53 2.24 -17.68
C GLY A 75 5.59 1.93 -16.62
N CYS A 76 5.44 0.81 -15.90
CA CYS A 76 6.39 0.35 -14.90
C CYS A 76 7.81 0.16 -15.48
N VAL A 77 7.91 -0.41 -16.68
CA VAL A 77 9.18 -0.63 -17.37
C VAL A 77 9.78 0.71 -17.81
N VAL A 78 9.02 1.53 -18.52
CA VAL A 78 9.46 2.81 -19.06
C VAL A 78 9.91 3.76 -17.94
N TYR A 79 9.19 3.84 -16.84
CA TYR A 79 9.55 4.70 -15.70
C TYR A 79 10.88 4.30 -15.04
N VAL A 80 11.23 3.02 -15.06
CA VAL A 80 12.54 2.54 -14.55
C VAL A 80 13.65 2.89 -15.52
N PHE A 81 13.46 2.62 -16.81
CA PHE A 81 14.49 2.86 -17.83
C PHE A 81 14.72 4.35 -18.10
N ASP A 82 13.66 5.16 -18.17
CA ASP A 82 13.77 6.61 -18.41
C ASP A 82 14.47 7.30 -17.25
N ARG A 83 14.14 6.92 -16.00
CA ARG A 83 14.83 7.44 -14.81
C ARG A 83 16.33 7.18 -14.89
N HIS A 84 16.73 5.97 -15.25
CA HIS A 84 18.15 5.63 -15.37
C HIS A 84 18.90 6.47 -16.42
N LYS A 85 18.21 6.95 -17.47
CA LYS A 85 18.80 7.79 -18.52
C LYS A 85 18.81 9.29 -18.20
N ILE A 86 17.82 9.77 -17.45
CA ILE A 86 17.54 11.20 -17.29
C ILE A 86 18.12 11.75 -15.98
N SER A 87 17.61 11.30 -14.84
CA SER A 87 18.11 11.71 -13.51
C SER A 87 17.59 10.79 -12.40
N SER A 88 18.24 10.83 -11.25
CA SER A 88 17.89 9.95 -10.12
C SER A 88 16.51 10.23 -9.54
N ALA A 89 16.02 11.48 -9.64
CA ALA A 89 14.71 11.91 -9.17
C ALA A 89 13.62 11.90 -10.26
N TYR A 90 13.94 11.50 -11.50
CA TYR A 90 12.98 11.52 -12.60
C TYR A 90 11.86 10.48 -12.42
N ARG A 91 10.60 10.94 -12.42
CA ARG A 91 9.38 10.11 -12.34
C ARG A 91 9.42 9.04 -11.23
N THR A 92 9.96 9.40 -10.08
CA THR A 92 10.01 8.54 -8.89
C THR A 92 9.70 9.34 -7.63
N HIS A 93 9.35 8.66 -6.55
CA HIS A 93 9.15 9.27 -5.24
C HIS A 93 10.44 9.20 -4.41
N ASP A 94 10.65 10.18 -3.53
CA ASP A 94 11.83 10.29 -2.67
C ASP A 94 12.15 8.99 -1.88
N ILE A 95 11.13 8.28 -1.40
CA ILE A 95 11.27 7.07 -0.60
C ILE A 95 11.97 5.93 -1.35
N ILE A 96 11.84 5.86 -2.67
CA ILE A 96 12.55 4.87 -3.51
C ILE A 96 14.04 5.19 -3.53
N ILE A 97 14.38 6.46 -3.79
CA ILE A 97 15.77 6.92 -3.80
C ILE A 97 16.39 6.70 -2.42
N GLN A 98 15.65 7.04 -1.36
CA GLN A 98 16.06 6.85 0.02
C GLN A 98 16.29 5.37 0.35
N GLN A 99 15.41 4.47 -0.11
CA GLN A 99 15.57 3.01 0.07
C GLN A 99 16.82 2.49 -0.64
N GLU A 100 17.09 2.93 -1.87
CA GLU A 100 18.29 2.56 -2.62
C GLU A 100 19.58 2.97 -1.90
N ILE A 101 19.61 4.16 -1.31
CA ILE A 101 20.73 4.64 -0.50
C ILE A 101 20.84 3.85 0.81
N ALA A 102 19.71 3.66 1.50
CA ALA A 102 19.64 2.94 2.77
C ALA A 102 20.12 1.49 2.65
N VAL A 103 19.84 0.82 1.53
CA VAL A 103 20.35 -0.54 1.28
C VAL A 103 21.87 -0.54 1.22
N ARG A 104 22.48 0.44 0.56
CA ARG A 104 23.95 0.56 0.48
C ARG A 104 24.54 0.89 1.84
N MET A 105 23.91 1.77 2.62
CA MET A 105 24.30 2.04 4.01
C MET A 105 24.29 0.75 4.83
N LEU A 106 23.20 -0.01 4.80
CA LEU A 106 23.07 -1.29 5.51
C LEU A 106 24.18 -2.27 5.12
N LEU A 107 24.44 -2.44 3.82
CA LEU A 107 25.46 -3.36 3.30
C LEU A 107 26.90 -2.91 3.62
N THR A 108 27.11 -1.63 3.92
CA THR A 108 28.42 -1.07 4.31
C THR A 108 28.56 -0.91 5.84
N GLY A 109 27.62 -1.46 6.61
CA GLY A 109 27.67 -1.41 8.07
C GLY A 109 27.31 -0.04 8.66
N LYS A 110 26.66 0.84 7.89
CA LYS A 110 26.12 2.11 8.37
C LYS A 110 24.64 1.95 8.74
N ASN A 111 24.22 2.54 9.85
CA ASN A 111 22.85 2.43 10.33
C ASN A 111 21.94 3.46 9.62
N PRO A 112 21.01 3.03 8.75
CA PRO A 112 20.19 3.96 7.95
C PRO A 112 19.27 4.87 8.76
N TYR A 113 18.96 4.50 10.01
CA TYR A 113 18.14 5.33 10.91
C TYR A 113 18.95 6.43 11.63
N LYS A 114 20.28 6.30 11.64
CA LYS A 114 21.20 7.26 12.27
C LYS A 114 21.83 8.22 11.26
N GLU A 115 22.13 7.72 10.06
CA GLU A 115 22.76 8.52 9.01
C GLU A 115 21.79 9.55 8.43
N THR A 116 22.34 10.66 7.96
CA THR A 116 21.61 11.61 7.12
C THR A 116 21.75 11.25 5.64
N TYR A 117 20.84 11.75 4.81
CA TYR A 117 20.85 11.57 3.37
C TYR A 117 21.31 12.83 2.61
N PHE A 118 21.84 13.83 3.31
CA PHE A 118 22.52 14.97 2.68
C PHE A 118 23.75 14.54 1.87
N GLY A 119 24.04 15.26 0.79
CA GLY A 119 25.11 14.94 -0.16
C GLY A 119 24.87 13.64 -0.94
N THR A 120 23.61 13.21 -1.06
CA THR A 120 23.22 12.03 -1.85
C THR A 120 22.27 12.43 -2.97
N ALA A 121 22.02 11.50 -3.90
CA ALA A 121 21.05 11.66 -4.99
C ALA A 121 19.63 12.04 -4.51
N LEU A 122 19.29 11.82 -3.22
CA LEU A 122 18.00 12.23 -2.65
C LEU A 122 17.78 13.75 -2.70
N GLU A 123 18.84 14.56 -2.71
CA GLU A 123 18.76 16.02 -2.81
C GLU A 123 18.22 16.52 -4.15
N GLU A 124 18.30 15.70 -5.20
CA GLU A 124 17.70 16.02 -6.51
C GLU A 124 16.16 16.02 -6.45
N PHE A 125 15.56 15.35 -5.46
CA PHE A 125 14.11 15.31 -5.30
C PHE A 125 13.61 16.62 -4.68
N LYS A 126 12.87 17.41 -5.48
CA LYS A 126 12.24 18.64 -5.04
C LYS A 126 10.93 18.33 -4.29
N TYR A 127 10.97 18.42 -2.96
CA TYR A 127 9.79 18.20 -2.10
C TYR A 127 8.72 19.29 -2.32
N TYR A 128 9.10 20.55 -2.11
CA TYR A 128 8.38 21.75 -2.55
C TYR A 128 9.43 22.78 -3.01
N ASP A 129 9.05 23.70 -3.89
CA ASP A 129 10.02 24.61 -4.57
C ASP A 129 10.94 25.38 -3.60
N ASN A 130 10.51 25.61 -2.35
CA ASN A 130 11.26 26.39 -1.36
C ASN A 130 11.53 25.63 -0.04
N GLN A 131 11.38 24.30 0.00
CA GLN A 131 11.58 23.54 1.24
C GLN A 131 12.59 22.40 1.08
N THR A 132 13.42 22.23 2.10
CA THR A 132 14.30 21.06 2.24
C THR A 132 13.44 19.81 2.40
N ASN A 133 13.76 18.76 1.64
CA ASN A 133 13.06 17.50 1.75
C ASN A 133 13.24 16.91 3.18
N PRO A 134 12.17 16.70 3.97
CA PRO A 134 12.27 16.12 5.31
C PRO A 134 12.84 14.68 5.31
N ALA A 135 12.73 13.96 4.20
CA ALA A 135 13.34 12.64 4.03
C ALA A 135 14.88 12.68 4.06
N LEU A 136 15.51 13.85 3.96
CA LEU A 136 16.97 13.96 4.11
C LEU A 136 17.46 13.64 5.53
N TYR A 137 16.58 13.76 6.53
CA TYR A 137 16.94 13.62 7.94
C TYR A 137 16.67 12.23 8.52
N HIS A 138 15.61 11.55 8.05
CA HIS A 138 15.08 10.36 8.71
C HIS A 138 14.62 9.29 7.72
N PHE A 139 15.05 8.06 7.95
CA PHE A 139 14.48 6.88 7.28
C PHE A 139 13.21 6.43 8.01
N VAL A 140 12.04 6.81 7.48
CA VAL A 140 10.76 6.70 8.19
C VAL A 140 10.16 5.28 8.23
N MET A 141 10.64 4.39 7.36
CA MET A 141 10.04 3.07 7.15
C MET A 141 10.54 2.03 8.14
N GLU A 142 9.72 1.02 8.43
CA GLU A 142 10.10 -0.08 9.31
C GLU A 142 11.08 -1.05 8.59
N PRO A 143 11.93 -1.79 9.33
CA PRO A 143 13.09 -2.45 8.72
C PRO A 143 12.81 -3.52 7.66
N PHE A 144 11.66 -4.20 7.69
CA PHE A 144 11.36 -5.19 6.66
C PHE A 144 11.18 -4.55 5.27
N TYR A 145 10.74 -3.28 5.21
CA TYR A 145 10.76 -2.51 3.97
C TYR A 145 12.16 -2.47 3.36
N LEU A 146 13.18 -2.20 4.18
CA LEU A 146 14.57 -2.13 3.74
C LEU A 146 15.18 -3.52 3.47
N VAL A 147 15.00 -4.47 4.38
CA VAL A 147 15.64 -5.80 4.30
C VAL A 147 15.08 -6.61 3.14
N SER A 148 13.79 -6.50 2.84
CA SER A 148 13.13 -7.29 1.79
C SER A 148 13.67 -7.00 0.38
N VAL A 149 14.29 -5.83 0.15
CA VAL A 149 14.83 -5.46 -1.16
C VAL A 149 16.29 -5.85 -1.37
N VAL A 150 17.00 -6.30 -0.32
CA VAL A 150 18.42 -6.71 -0.41
C VAL A 150 18.66 -7.82 -1.46
N PRO A 151 17.84 -8.88 -1.57
CA PRO A 151 18.01 -9.87 -2.63
C PRO A 151 17.85 -9.29 -4.04
N PHE A 152 16.96 -8.32 -4.22
CA PHE A 152 16.72 -7.64 -5.50
C PHE A 152 17.90 -6.73 -5.86
N TYR A 153 18.43 -5.98 -4.88
CA TYR A 153 19.65 -5.20 -5.07
C TYR A 153 20.80 -6.08 -5.58
N ALA A 154 21.04 -7.21 -4.92
CA ALA A 154 22.09 -8.15 -5.29
C ALA A 154 21.90 -8.77 -6.68
N ALA A 155 20.65 -9.09 -7.05
CA ALA A 155 20.32 -9.65 -8.36
C ALA A 155 20.45 -8.60 -9.47
N GLN A 156 19.78 -7.45 -9.35
CA GLN A 156 19.73 -6.43 -10.40
C GLN A 156 21.08 -5.78 -10.64
N SER A 157 21.86 -5.53 -9.58
CA SER A 157 23.21 -4.97 -9.71
C SER A 157 24.15 -5.90 -10.47
N LYS A 158 23.91 -7.22 -10.46
CA LYS A 158 24.70 -8.21 -11.22
C LYS A 158 24.20 -8.42 -12.65
N THR A 159 22.89 -8.32 -12.89
CA THR A 159 22.29 -8.67 -14.19
C THR A 159 22.04 -7.46 -15.09
N VAL A 160 21.55 -6.35 -14.54
CA VAL A 160 21.16 -5.14 -15.29
C VAL A 160 22.18 -4.02 -15.12
N GLY A 161 23.03 -4.09 -14.09
CA GLY A 161 24.07 -3.09 -13.81
C GLY A 161 23.60 -1.92 -12.95
N PHE A 162 22.30 -1.84 -12.65
CA PHE A 162 21.73 -0.89 -11.70
C PHE A 162 20.59 -1.53 -10.91
N PHE A 163 20.25 -0.93 -9.77
CA PHE A 163 19.12 -1.34 -8.93
C PHE A 163 18.09 -0.22 -8.90
N ASP A 164 16.82 -0.58 -9.11
CA ASP A 164 15.67 0.30 -8.91
C ASP A 164 14.72 -0.36 -7.92
N ALA A 165 14.48 0.32 -6.78
CA ALA A 165 13.72 -0.28 -5.69
C ALA A 165 12.21 -0.40 -5.97
N ARG A 166 11.71 0.06 -7.13
CA ARG A 166 10.33 -0.19 -7.57
C ARG A 166 10.09 -1.59 -8.09
N ILE A 167 11.12 -2.30 -8.54
CA ILE A 167 10.95 -3.68 -9.04
C ILE A 167 10.32 -4.62 -7.99
N PRO A 168 10.79 -4.69 -6.73
CA PRO A 168 10.10 -5.48 -5.72
C PRO A 168 8.67 -4.99 -5.45
N LEU A 169 8.39 -3.69 -5.52
CA LEU A 169 7.03 -3.14 -5.41
C LEU A 169 6.12 -3.66 -6.54
N TYR A 170 6.59 -3.63 -7.79
CA TYR A 170 5.81 -4.12 -8.94
C TYR A 170 5.54 -5.62 -8.85
N LEU A 171 6.52 -6.40 -8.38
CA LEU A 171 6.34 -7.82 -8.13
C LEU A 171 5.27 -8.06 -7.05
N LEU A 172 5.36 -7.34 -5.93
CA LEU A 172 4.40 -7.42 -4.83
C LEU A 172 2.99 -7.02 -5.27
N PHE A 173 2.86 -6.00 -6.12
CA PHE A 173 1.60 -5.63 -6.72
C PHE A 173 1.04 -6.72 -7.65
N GLY A 174 1.89 -7.32 -8.48
CA GLY A 174 1.51 -8.49 -9.30
C GLY A 174 1.02 -9.67 -8.45
N ILE A 175 1.69 -9.95 -7.32
CA ILE A 175 1.26 -10.98 -6.36
C ILE A 175 -0.12 -10.66 -5.77
N LEU A 176 -0.41 -9.39 -5.48
CA LEU A 176 -1.73 -8.96 -5.01
C LEU A 176 -2.81 -9.22 -6.08
N LEU A 177 -2.56 -8.87 -7.34
CA LEU A 177 -3.50 -9.09 -8.44
C LEU A 177 -3.74 -10.58 -8.69
N ILE A 178 -2.67 -11.38 -8.75
CA ILE A 178 -2.76 -12.85 -8.90
C ILE A 178 -3.51 -13.46 -7.70
N GLY A 179 -3.16 -13.03 -6.48
CA GLY A 179 -3.84 -13.45 -5.27
C GLY A 179 -5.34 -13.16 -5.30
N GLY A 180 -5.73 -11.97 -5.76
CA GLY A 180 -7.13 -11.58 -5.94
C GLY A 180 -7.84 -12.41 -7.00
N PHE A 181 -7.21 -12.60 -8.16
CA PHE A 181 -7.73 -13.42 -9.26
C PHE A 181 -8.02 -14.87 -8.82
N MET A 182 -7.11 -15.45 -8.03
CA MET A 182 -7.22 -16.82 -7.51
C MET A 182 -8.20 -16.92 -6.34
N PHE A 183 -8.35 -15.86 -5.54
CA PHE A 183 -9.19 -15.87 -4.35
C PHE A 183 -10.67 -15.63 -4.67
N ILE A 184 -10.97 -14.68 -5.54
CA ILE A 184 -12.34 -14.32 -5.93
C ILE A 184 -12.86 -15.38 -6.90
N LYS A 185 -14.00 -16.00 -6.56
CA LYS A 185 -14.54 -17.13 -7.33
C LYS A 185 -15.31 -16.70 -8.57
N ASP A 186 -16.16 -15.69 -8.41
CA ASP A 186 -16.98 -15.20 -9.51
C ASP A 186 -16.09 -14.60 -10.61
N LYS A 187 -16.42 -14.92 -11.86
CA LYS A 187 -15.60 -14.57 -13.03
C LYS A 187 -15.66 -13.08 -13.34
N GLU A 188 -16.79 -12.43 -13.10
CA GLU A 188 -16.95 -11.00 -13.34
C GLU A 188 -16.30 -10.21 -12.20
N GLU A 189 -16.60 -10.60 -10.96
CA GLU A 189 -16.07 -9.93 -9.76
C GLU A 189 -14.54 -9.96 -9.71
N LYS A 190 -13.89 -11.07 -10.10
CA LYS A 190 -12.42 -11.12 -10.10
C LYS A 190 -11.80 -10.15 -11.11
N LEU A 191 -12.43 -9.98 -12.29
CA LEU A 191 -11.95 -9.03 -13.29
C LEU A 191 -12.23 -7.60 -12.83
N LEU A 192 -13.39 -7.34 -12.22
CA LEU A 192 -13.70 -6.05 -11.60
C LEU A 192 -12.71 -5.68 -10.50
N PHE A 193 -12.36 -6.63 -9.62
CA PHE A 193 -11.34 -6.43 -8.59
C PHE A 193 -10.00 -6.04 -9.20
N ILE A 194 -9.53 -6.79 -10.22
CA ILE A 194 -8.26 -6.50 -10.89
C ILE A 194 -8.30 -5.12 -11.54
N THR A 195 -9.36 -4.82 -12.29
CA THR A 195 -9.53 -3.54 -12.97
C THR A 195 -9.54 -2.38 -11.97
N LEU A 196 -10.36 -2.46 -10.93
CA LEU A 196 -10.47 -1.41 -9.91
C LEU A 196 -9.18 -1.25 -9.12
N MET A 197 -8.48 -2.33 -8.79
CA MET A 197 -7.22 -2.25 -8.05
C MET A 197 -6.07 -1.69 -8.91
N THR A 198 -6.02 -2.08 -10.19
CA THR A 198 -4.98 -1.68 -11.14
C THR A 198 -5.15 -0.23 -11.59
N PHE A 199 -6.37 0.15 -11.93
CA PHE A 199 -6.71 1.46 -12.48
C PHE A 199 -7.37 2.38 -11.45
N ASN A 200 -7.15 2.13 -10.16
CA ASN A 200 -7.60 3.03 -9.11
C ASN A 200 -6.93 4.40 -9.34
N PRO A 201 -7.69 5.47 -9.63
CA PRO A 201 -7.12 6.79 -9.92
C PRO A 201 -6.27 7.32 -8.76
N MET A 202 -6.60 6.90 -7.53
CA MET A 202 -5.87 7.30 -6.34
C MET A 202 -4.55 6.56 -6.16
N THR A 203 -4.30 5.41 -6.78
CA THR A 203 -3.07 4.62 -6.50
C THR A 203 -2.24 4.31 -7.74
N VAL A 204 -2.80 4.46 -8.95
CA VAL A 204 -2.11 4.14 -10.20
C VAL A 204 -0.80 4.92 -10.35
N ARG A 205 -0.84 6.23 -10.06
CA ARG A 205 0.36 7.08 -10.05
C ARG A 205 1.35 6.64 -8.99
N PHE A 206 0.86 6.29 -7.81
CA PHE A 206 1.70 5.90 -6.67
C PHE A 206 2.44 4.60 -6.92
N LEU A 207 1.81 3.68 -7.65
CA LEU A 207 2.45 2.47 -8.14
C LEU A 207 3.65 2.84 -9.02
N LEU A 208 3.44 3.64 -10.07
CA LEU A 208 4.48 4.03 -11.04
C LEU A 208 5.63 4.83 -10.41
N GLU A 209 5.32 5.74 -9.49
CA GLU A 209 6.32 6.53 -8.76
C GLU A 209 7.08 5.71 -7.70
N GLY A 210 6.46 4.63 -7.19
CA GLY A 210 7.03 3.75 -6.18
C GLY A 210 6.71 4.12 -4.73
N ARG A 211 5.56 4.74 -4.45
CA ARG A 211 5.21 5.11 -3.07
C ARG A 211 5.02 3.87 -2.18
N SER A 212 5.42 4.02 -0.92
CA SER A 212 5.62 2.88 -0.02
C SER A 212 4.34 2.16 0.44
N ASP A 213 3.17 2.80 0.37
CA ASP A 213 1.89 2.20 0.82
C ASP A 213 1.56 0.89 0.08
N MET A 214 1.96 0.78 -1.18
CA MET A 214 1.73 -0.41 -2.02
C MET A 214 2.63 -1.59 -1.65
N PHE A 215 3.76 -1.39 -0.96
CA PHE A 215 4.62 -2.50 -0.53
C PHE A 215 3.96 -3.36 0.54
N MET A 216 3.24 -2.72 1.47
CA MET A 216 2.66 -3.39 2.63
C MET A 216 1.35 -4.11 2.29
N LEU A 217 0.58 -3.55 1.34
CA LEU A 217 -0.77 -4.01 1.01
C LEU A 217 -0.88 -5.50 0.65
N PRO A 218 0.03 -6.10 -0.14
CA PRO A 218 -0.03 -7.53 -0.51
C PRO A 218 0.14 -8.46 0.70
N PHE A 219 0.95 -8.07 1.68
CA PHE A 219 1.11 -8.81 2.93
C PHE A 219 -0.17 -8.76 3.77
N LEU A 220 -0.79 -7.58 3.91
CA LEU A 220 -2.08 -7.47 4.58
C LEU A 220 -3.17 -8.28 3.88
N PHE A 221 -3.27 -8.17 2.56
CA PHE A 221 -4.26 -8.89 1.76
C PHE A 221 -4.07 -10.42 1.87
N GLY A 222 -2.84 -10.91 1.73
CA GLY A 222 -2.51 -12.31 1.96
C GLY A 222 -2.84 -12.74 3.39
N GLY A 223 -2.52 -11.90 4.38
CA GLY A 223 -2.89 -12.07 5.78
C GLY A 223 -4.39 -12.28 5.96
N PHE A 224 -5.22 -11.43 5.37
CA PHE A 224 -6.67 -11.56 5.39
C PHE A 224 -7.16 -12.83 4.69
N ILE A 225 -6.56 -13.24 3.57
CA ILE A 225 -6.90 -14.50 2.88
C ILE A 225 -6.60 -15.70 3.78
N PHE A 226 -5.43 -15.75 4.44
CA PHE A 226 -5.10 -16.85 5.34
C PHE A 226 -5.94 -16.83 6.62
N LEU A 227 -6.31 -15.63 7.10
CA LEU A 227 -7.24 -15.45 8.21
C LEU A 227 -8.61 -16.03 7.85
N TYR A 228 -9.10 -15.74 6.64
CA TYR A 228 -10.34 -16.29 6.08
C TYR A 228 -10.31 -17.82 6.00
N LYS A 229 -9.18 -18.37 5.55
CA LYS A 229 -8.93 -19.81 5.45
C LYS A 229 -8.63 -20.46 6.81
N LYS A 230 -8.75 -19.74 7.93
CA LYS A 230 -8.45 -20.20 9.31
C LYS A 230 -7.02 -20.73 9.51
N ARG A 231 -6.10 -20.33 8.65
CA ARG A 231 -4.66 -20.63 8.75
C ARG A 231 -4.00 -19.51 9.55
N TYR A 232 -4.40 -19.38 10.81
CA TYR A 232 -4.10 -18.23 11.66
C TYR A 232 -2.59 -17.95 11.79
N SER A 233 -1.74 -18.96 11.93
CA SER A 233 -0.29 -18.75 11.99
C SER A 233 0.27 -18.04 10.76
N PHE A 234 -0.11 -18.47 9.55
CA PHE A 234 0.31 -17.83 8.31
C PHE A 234 -0.26 -16.43 8.15
N ALA A 235 -1.52 -16.24 8.56
CA ALA A 235 -2.14 -14.91 8.57
C ALA A 235 -1.36 -13.94 9.43
N ILE A 236 -0.97 -14.37 10.63
CA ILE A 236 -0.25 -13.55 11.59
C ILE A 236 1.18 -13.25 11.16
N ILE A 237 1.87 -14.21 10.53
CA ILE A 237 3.19 -13.97 9.93
C ILE A 237 3.09 -12.85 8.89
N LEU A 238 2.16 -12.95 7.94
CA LEU A 238 2.03 -11.94 6.87
C LEU A 238 1.60 -10.57 7.43
N ILE A 239 0.69 -10.51 8.41
CA ILE A 239 0.30 -9.25 9.04
C ILE A 239 1.47 -8.66 9.83
N ALA A 240 2.26 -9.46 10.55
CA ALA A 240 3.46 -8.98 11.24
C ALA A 240 4.51 -8.42 10.27
N LEU A 241 4.69 -9.04 9.10
CA LEU A 241 5.54 -8.49 8.03
C LEU A 241 5.01 -7.16 7.52
N ALA A 242 3.69 -7.00 7.36
CA ALA A 242 3.10 -5.71 7.01
C ALA A 242 3.41 -4.63 8.08
N PHE A 243 3.28 -4.98 9.36
CA PHE A 243 3.65 -4.08 10.47
C PHE A 243 5.13 -3.71 10.45
N ALA A 244 6.00 -4.63 10.04
CA ALA A 244 7.44 -4.40 9.90
C ALA A 244 7.82 -3.68 8.59
N ILE A 245 6.85 -3.32 7.74
CA ILE A 245 7.06 -2.46 6.55
C ILE A 245 6.67 -1.03 6.87
N LYS A 246 5.44 -0.82 7.38
CA LYS A 246 4.90 0.52 7.60
C LYS A 246 3.93 0.56 8.78
N GLN A 247 3.98 1.66 9.52
CA GLN A 247 3.14 1.90 10.70
C GLN A 247 1.66 2.02 10.34
N THR A 248 1.33 2.23 9.05
CA THR A 248 -0.02 2.18 8.49
C THR A 248 -0.80 0.94 8.94
N ALA A 249 -0.15 -0.23 9.11
CA ALA A 249 -0.84 -1.43 9.55
C ALA A 249 -1.16 -1.45 11.06
N TRP A 250 -0.47 -0.65 11.89
CA TRP A 250 -0.56 -0.75 13.35
C TRP A 250 -1.97 -0.56 13.93
N PRO A 251 -2.81 0.35 13.40
CA PRO A 251 -4.19 0.49 13.85
C PRO A 251 -5.05 -0.79 13.73
N LEU A 252 -4.65 -1.78 12.92
CA LEU A 252 -5.32 -3.08 12.84
C LEU A 252 -5.18 -3.91 14.13
N PHE A 253 -4.10 -3.71 14.91
CA PHE A 253 -3.70 -4.57 16.02
C PHE A 253 -4.83 -4.89 17.02
N PRO A 254 -5.51 -3.90 17.64
CA PRO A 254 -6.56 -4.19 18.62
C PRO A 254 -7.72 -4.98 18.01
N LEU A 255 -8.14 -4.63 16.79
CA LEU A 255 -9.23 -5.32 16.10
C LEU A 255 -8.86 -6.74 15.69
N LEU A 256 -7.61 -6.98 15.28
CA LEU A 256 -7.12 -8.30 14.89
C LEU A 256 -7.11 -9.28 16.06
N PHE A 257 -6.51 -8.90 17.19
CA PHE A 257 -6.42 -9.81 18.33
C PHE A 257 -7.77 -10.01 19.01
N TYR A 258 -8.62 -8.98 19.01
CA TYR A 258 -10.02 -9.15 19.40
C TYR A 258 -10.77 -10.08 18.44
N PHE A 259 -10.57 -9.96 17.12
CA PHE A 259 -11.12 -10.90 16.14
C PHE A 259 -10.67 -12.35 16.39
N LEU A 260 -9.38 -12.58 16.62
CA LEU A 260 -8.86 -13.91 16.93
C LEU A 260 -9.49 -14.47 18.19
N TRP A 261 -9.61 -13.67 19.25
CA TRP A 261 -10.32 -14.08 20.47
C TRP A 261 -11.79 -14.43 20.18
N LEU A 262 -12.48 -13.66 19.35
CA LEU A 262 -13.85 -13.98 18.94
C LEU A 262 -13.94 -15.31 18.16
N GLN A 263 -12.94 -15.65 17.36
CA GLN A 263 -12.89 -16.89 16.57
C GLN A 263 -12.52 -18.12 17.39
N THR A 264 -11.60 -17.99 18.33
CA THR A 264 -11.05 -19.12 19.09
C THR A 264 -11.76 -19.32 20.42
N LYS A 265 -12.21 -18.22 21.05
CA LYS A 265 -12.69 -18.18 22.45
C LYS A 265 -11.68 -18.76 23.45
N ASP A 266 -10.40 -18.78 23.09
CA ASP A 266 -9.31 -19.36 23.86
C ASP A 266 -8.14 -18.38 23.95
N ILE A 267 -7.89 -17.87 25.16
CA ILE A 267 -6.83 -16.90 25.45
C ILE A 267 -5.42 -17.50 25.26
N LYS A 268 -5.24 -18.81 25.51
CA LYS A 268 -3.94 -19.46 25.30
C LYS A 268 -3.61 -19.52 23.81
N GLN A 269 -4.61 -19.82 22.99
CA GLN A 269 -4.45 -19.83 21.54
C GLN A 269 -4.20 -18.42 20.98
N VAL A 270 -4.87 -17.40 21.50
CA VAL A 270 -4.56 -15.99 21.17
C VAL A 270 -3.14 -15.63 21.59
N GLY A 271 -2.70 -16.03 22.78
CA GLY A 271 -1.32 -15.83 23.26
C GLY A 271 -0.27 -16.48 22.35
N LYS A 272 -0.55 -17.68 21.82
CA LYS A 272 0.30 -18.32 20.79
C LYS A 272 0.40 -17.47 19.53
N TYR A 273 -0.71 -16.92 19.03
CA TYR A 273 -0.68 -16.04 17.86
C TYR A 273 0.04 -14.73 18.14
N LEU A 274 -0.12 -14.17 19.33
CA LEU A 274 0.64 -12.99 19.75
C LEU A 274 2.14 -13.29 19.79
N LEU A 275 2.55 -14.45 20.28
CA LEU A 275 3.95 -14.87 20.26
C LEU A 275 4.49 -14.99 18.83
N ILE A 276 3.75 -15.60 17.91
CA ILE A 276 4.14 -15.66 16.48
C ILE A 276 4.30 -14.26 15.90
N PHE A 277 3.36 -13.35 16.22
CA PHE A 277 3.43 -11.96 15.79
C PHE A 277 4.70 -11.28 16.30
N VAL A 278 4.94 -11.34 17.62
CA VAL A 278 6.09 -10.70 18.28
C VAL A 278 7.41 -11.26 17.76
N ILE A 279 7.53 -12.57 17.56
CA ILE A 279 8.73 -13.19 16.98
C ILE A 279 8.93 -12.70 15.54
N THR A 280 7.89 -12.74 14.70
CA THR A 280 8.00 -12.34 13.28
C THR A 280 8.39 -10.87 13.15
N PHE A 281 7.68 -9.98 13.86
CA PHE A 281 7.98 -8.54 13.87
C PHE A 281 9.37 -8.28 14.47
N GLY A 282 9.68 -8.93 15.59
CA GLY A 282 10.91 -8.76 16.34
C GLY A 282 12.15 -9.18 15.56
N ILE A 283 12.09 -10.24 14.75
CA ILE A 283 13.23 -10.67 13.90
C ILE A 283 13.73 -9.55 12.98
N PHE A 284 12.82 -8.72 12.46
CA PHE A 284 13.19 -7.61 11.58
C PHE A 284 13.45 -6.33 12.34
N VAL A 285 12.67 -6.04 13.39
CA VAL A 285 12.70 -4.74 14.07
C VAL A 285 13.78 -4.68 15.17
N LEU A 286 13.94 -5.74 15.97
CA LEU A 286 14.87 -5.74 17.10
C LEU A 286 16.32 -5.48 16.70
N PRO A 287 16.87 -6.03 15.60
CA PRO A 287 18.26 -5.73 15.22
C PRO A 287 18.53 -4.23 15.05
N PHE A 288 17.59 -3.48 14.45
CA PHE A 288 17.74 -2.05 14.20
C PHE A 288 17.46 -1.22 15.45
N LEU A 289 16.45 -1.61 16.23
CA LEU A 289 16.17 -0.99 17.52
C LEU A 289 17.37 -1.13 18.47
N LEU A 290 18.00 -2.30 18.54
CA LEU A 290 19.18 -2.53 19.38
C LEU A 290 20.44 -1.85 18.84
N TRP A 291 20.56 -1.70 17.52
CA TRP A 291 21.71 -1.03 16.91
C TRP A 291 21.79 0.45 17.31
N ASN A 292 20.66 1.16 17.32
CA ASN A 292 20.57 2.50 17.90
C ASN A 292 19.12 2.84 18.29
N PRO A 293 18.71 2.67 19.55
CA PRO A 293 17.31 2.85 19.95
C PRO A 293 16.80 4.27 19.72
N LYS A 294 17.64 5.28 20.01
CA LYS A 294 17.27 6.68 19.86
C LYS A 294 17.04 7.02 18.39
N ALA A 295 18.01 6.73 17.53
CA ALA A 295 17.92 7.04 16.11
C ALA A 295 16.76 6.31 15.41
N PHE A 296 16.51 5.06 15.82
CA PHE A 296 15.37 4.28 15.35
C PHE A 296 14.04 4.95 15.73
N LEU A 297 13.81 5.22 17.02
CA LEU A 297 12.56 5.85 17.49
C LEU A 297 12.39 7.27 16.95
N ASP A 298 13.47 8.05 16.87
CA ASP A 298 13.47 9.38 16.28
C ASP A 298 12.96 9.33 14.83
N SER A 299 13.40 8.35 14.05
CA SER A 299 13.06 8.23 12.63
C SER A 299 11.70 7.58 12.35
N THR A 300 11.29 6.57 13.12
CA THR A 300 10.06 5.80 12.83
C THR A 300 8.82 6.25 13.61
N VAL A 301 9.01 6.87 14.79
CA VAL A 301 7.91 7.27 15.68
C VAL A 301 7.85 8.79 15.86
N PHE A 302 8.96 9.42 16.26
CA PHE A 302 8.93 10.84 16.62
C PHE A 302 8.91 11.77 15.41
N PHE A 303 9.58 11.40 14.33
CA PHE A 303 9.55 12.11 13.05
C PHE A 303 8.13 12.26 12.50
N VAL A 304 7.34 11.18 12.52
CA VAL A 304 5.95 11.18 12.00
C VAL A 304 4.93 11.77 12.97
N SER A 305 5.18 11.67 14.28
CA SER A 305 4.27 12.22 15.30
C SER A 305 4.48 13.71 15.57
N GLY A 306 5.54 14.32 15.03
CA GLY A 306 5.85 15.75 15.25
C GLY A 306 6.71 16.02 16.48
N ASN A 307 7.36 15.00 17.03
CA ASN A 307 8.15 15.08 18.26
C ASN A 307 9.68 15.09 18.04
N SER A 308 10.14 15.01 16.79
CA SER A 308 11.54 15.23 16.40
C SER A 308 11.81 16.71 16.09
N ALA A 309 13.08 17.13 16.09
CA ALA A 309 13.49 18.47 15.67
C ALA A 309 13.18 18.71 14.17
N ASN A 310 13.39 17.70 13.33
CA ASN A 310 13.15 17.76 11.88
C ASN A 310 11.96 16.89 11.51
N SER A 311 10.82 17.09 12.17
CA SER A 311 9.61 16.29 11.94
C SER A 311 8.97 16.57 10.57
N VAL A 312 8.19 15.61 10.08
CA VAL A 312 7.33 15.80 8.90
C VAL A 312 6.44 17.04 9.14
N PRO A 313 6.35 17.99 8.18
CA PRO A 313 5.48 19.14 8.33
C PRO A 313 4.01 18.73 8.36
N ILE A 314 3.19 19.50 9.06
CA ILE A 314 1.73 19.41 8.99
C ILE A 314 1.32 19.64 7.53
N SER A 315 0.60 18.69 6.96
CA SER A 315 0.28 18.66 5.53
C SER A 315 -0.91 17.74 5.20
N GLY A 316 -1.45 17.91 4.00
CA GLY A 316 -2.49 17.05 3.44
C GLY A 316 -3.91 17.60 3.65
N TYR A 317 -4.86 16.70 3.89
CA TYR A 317 -6.30 16.94 3.86
C TYR A 317 -6.98 16.67 5.21
N GLY A 318 -6.19 16.57 6.28
CA GLY A 318 -6.65 16.19 7.61
C GLY A 318 -7.16 17.37 8.43
N PHE A 319 -7.65 17.05 9.63
CA PHE A 319 -8.02 18.02 10.65
C PHE A 319 -6.85 18.94 11.04
N SER A 320 -5.60 18.47 10.91
CA SER A 320 -4.41 19.27 11.18
C SER A 320 -4.30 20.53 10.32
N VAL A 321 -4.60 20.43 9.03
CA VAL A 321 -4.60 21.59 8.11
C VAL A 321 -5.79 22.51 8.38
N LEU A 322 -6.93 21.97 8.81
CA LEU A 322 -8.07 22.78 9.25
C LEU A 322 -7.70 23.64 10.47
N LEU A 323 -7.02 23.07 11.46
CA LEU A 323 -6.52 23.82 12.62
C LEU A 323 -5.53 24.92 12.24
N MET A 324 -4.65 24.66 11.27
CA MET A 324 -3.75 25.70 10.73
C MET A 324 -4.54 26.82 10.07
N ASN A 325 -5.51 26.50 9.21
CA ASN A 325 -6.32 27.49 8.51
C ASN A 325 -7.19 28.32 9.46
N MET A 326 -7.60 27.77 10.60
CA MET A 326 -8.29 28.49 11.67
C MET A 326 -7.36 29.34 12.54
N GLY A 327 -6.04 29.28 12.32
CA GLY A 327 -5.04 30.01 13.11
C GLY A 327 -4.74 29.41 14.49
N VAL A 328 -5.20 28.18 14.77
CA VAL A 328 -4.90 27.46 16.02
C VAL A 328 -3.43 27.02 16.03
N ILE A 329 -2.92 26.59 14.88
CA ILE A 329 -1.52 26.23 14.66
C ILE A 329 -0.93 27.26 13.70
N LYS A 330 0.18 27.89 14.07
CA LYS A 330 0.73 29.04 13.32
C LYS A 330 1.74 28.63 12.27
N ASP A 331 2.45 27.54 12.50
CA ASP A 331 3.53 27.06 11.63
C ASP A 331 3.40 25.56 11.35
N SER A 332 3.71 25.12 10.12
CA SER A 332 3.59 23.72 9.72
C SER A 332 4.58 22.79 10.46
N HIS A 333 5.67 23.33 11.00
CA HIS A 333 6.66 22.61 11.79
C HIS A 333 6.37 22.69 13.30
N GLU A 334 5.34 23.43 13.72
CA GLU A 334 4.96 23.56 15.13
C GLU A 334 4.63 22.19 15.75
N ARG A 335 5.03 22.02 17.02
CA ARG A 335 4.66 20.85 17.81
C ARG A 335 3.23 21.04 18.32
N TYR A 336 2.36 20.08 18.02
CA TYR A 336 0.96 20.13 18.43
C TYR A 336 0.47 18.74 18.88
N PRO A 337 -0.29 18.63 19.98
CA PRO A 337 -0.65 17.34 20.58
C PRO A 337 -1.81 16.64 19.85
N PHE A 338 -1.60 16.24 18.59
CA PHE A 338 -2.60 15.53 17.77
C PHE A 338 -3.16 14.26 18.41
N ILE A 339 -2.38 13.62 19.30
CA ILE A 339 -2.81 12.46 20.06
C ILE A 339 -4.08 12.70 20.87
N VAL A 340 -4.33 13.93 21.33
CA VAL A 340 -5.56 14.29 22.06
C VAL A 340 -6.78 14.09 21.17
N TRP A 341 -6.72 14.56 19.92
CA TRP A 341 -7.80 14.40 18.95
C TRP A 341 -7.98 12.94 18.51
N GLN A 342 -6.87 12.22 18.32
CA GLN A 342 -6.93 10.79 18.03
C GLN A 342 -7.57 10.01 19.18
N ILE A 343 -7.27 10.33 20.44
CA ILE A 343 -7.91 9.70 21.61
C ILE A 343 -9.42 10.01 21.62
N ILE A 344 -9.80 11.29 21.47
CA ILE A 344 -11.20 11.73 21.52
C ILE A 344 -12.05 11.06 20.44
N PHE A 345 -11.55 10.95 19.21
CA PHE A 345 -12.35 10.45 18.08
C PHE A 345 -12.09 8.99 17.73
N ALA A 346 -10.84 8.53 17.76
CA ALA A 346 -10.51 7.18 17.34
C ALA A 346 -10.91 6.14 18.39
N ILE A 347 -10.77 6.42 19.71
CA ILE A 347 -11.13 5.43 20.75
C ILE A 347 -12.64 5.10 20.72
N PRO A 348 -13.58 6.08 20.71
CA PRO A 348 -15.00 5.76 20.61
C PRO A 348 -15.33 4.96 19.35
N VAL A 349 -14.74 5.33 18.20
CA VAL A 349 -14.91 4.59 16.94
C VAL A 349 -14.40 3.16 17.07
N LEU A 350 -13.22 2.94 17.67
CA LEU A 350 -12.66 1.61 17.92
C LEU A 350 -13.61 0.75 18.76
N LEU A 351 -14.17 1.31 19.84
CA LEU A 351 -15.10 0.60 20.72
C LEU A 351 -16.41 0.23 20.01
N ILE A 352 -16.97 1.16 19.22
CA ILE A 352 -18.17 0.92 18.41
C ILE A 352 -17.90 -0.20 17.39
N LEU A 353 -16.77 -0.12 16.67
CA LEU A 353 -16.39 -1.11 15.67
C LEU A 353 -16.09 -2.47 16.28
N ALA A 354 -15.43 -2.53 17.44
CA ALA A 354 -15.21 -3.77 18.18
C ALA A 354 -16.54 -4.40 18.62
N ARG A 355 -17.50 -3.60 19.10
CA ARG A 355 -18.85 -4.10 19.42
C ARG A 355 -19.53 -4.68 18.18
N ARG A 356 -19.49 -3.99 17.04
CA ARG A 356 -20.07 -4.48 15.77
C ARG A 356 -19.35 -5.72 15.24
N LEU A 357 -18.04 -5.83 15.43
CA LEU A 357 -17.25 -7.00 15.02
C LEU A 357 -17.63 -8.26 15.79
N ARG A 358 -18.10 -8.11 17.04
CA ARG A 358 -18.68 -9.21 17.83
C ARG A 358 -20.01 -9.70 17.24
N GLU A 359 -20.84 -8.79 16.75
CA GLU A 359 -22.13 -9.12 16.13
C GLU A 359 -21.96 -9.77 14.73
N ASN A 360 -20.91 -9.35 14.02
CA ASN A 360 -20.58 -9.80 12.66
C ASN A 360 -19.11 -10.21 12.52
N THR A 361 -18.75 -11.37 13.08
CA THR A 361 -17.35 -11.85 13.11
C THR A 361 -16.94 -12.48 11.77
N THR A 362 -16.71 -11.63 10.77
CA THR A 362 -16.21 -11.99 9.43
C THR A 362 -14.92 -11.25 9.13
N VAL A 363 -14.05 -11.81 8.28
CA VAL A 363 -12.84 -11.08 7.82
C VAL A 363 -13.23 -9.85 7.02
N LYS A 364 -14.29 -9.93 6.20
CA LYS A 364 -14.85 -8.77 5.49
C LYS A 364 -15.12 -7.61 6.44
N PHE A 365 -15.84 -7.87 7.54
CA PHE A 365 -16.14 -6.82 8.51
C PHE A 365 -14.90 -6.35 9.28
N LEU A 366 -13.92 -7.23 9.56
CA LEU A 366 -12.63 -6.81 10.12
C LEU A 366 -11.91 -5.80 9.20
N ILE A 367 -11.90 -6.04 7.88
CA ILE A 367 -11.29 -5.13 6.90
C ILE A 367 -12.04 -3.80 6.89
N ILE A 368 -13.38 -3.81 6.89
CA ILE A 368 -14.21 -2.60 6.95
C ILE A 368 -13.92 -1.81 8.24
N ALA A 369 -13.92 -2.48 9.39
CA ALA A 369 -13.65 -1.87 10.68
C ALA A 369 -12.24 -1.25 10.70
N TYR A 370 -11.23 -1.97 10.23
CA TYR A 370 -9.88 -1.44 10.10
C TYR A 370 -9.84 -0.21 9.17
N THR A 371 -10.51 -0.26 8.03
CA THR A 371 -10.55 0.85 7.06
C THR A 371 -11.17 2.11 7.67
N ILE A 372 -12.31 1.98 8.36
CA ILE A 372 -12.99 3.10 9.02
C ILE A 372 -12.12 3.66 10.15
N PHE A 373 -11.58 2.77 10.99
CA PHE A 373 -10.74 3.18 12.12
C PHE A 373 -9.47 3.89 11.64
N LEU A 374 -8.81 3.37 10.60
CA LEU A 374 -7.63 3.97 10.00
C LEU A 374 -7.93 5.34 9.39
N ALA A 375 -9.07 5.50 8.70
CA ALA A 375 -9.50 6.77 8.14
C ALA A 375 -9.70 7.84 9.22
N VAL A 376 -10.37 7.49 10.32
CA VAL A 376 -10.55 8.41 11.46
C VAL A 376 -9.20 8.71 12.12
N PHE A 377 -8.38 7.69 12.37
CA PHE A 377 -7.06 7.85 12.98
C PHE A 377 -6.17 8.82 12.19
N TRP A 378 -6.10 8.65 10.87
CA TRP A 378 -5.32 9.51 9.99
C TRP A 378 -5.92 10.90 9.81
N HIS A 379 -7.24 11.04 9.75
CA HIS A 379 -7.87 12.35 9.64
C HIS A 379 -7.47 13.27 10.81
N PHE A 380 -7.29 12.70 12.02
CA PHE A 380 -6.84 13.43 13.21
C PHE A 380 -5.32 13.33 13.46
N SER A 381 -4.54 12.78 12.53
CA SER A 381 -3.07 12.76 12.60
C SER A 381 -2.45 14.09 12.19
N ARG A 382 -1.14 14.23 12.45
CA ARG A 382 -0.32 15.37 12.01
C ARG A 382 -0.39 15.62 10.50
N TYR A 383 -0.41 14.56 9.69
CA TYR A 383 -0.54 14.66 8.23
C TYR A 383 -1.51 13.60 7.70
N PHE A 384 -2.22 13.96 6.63
CA PHE A 384 -3.16 13.08 5.93
C PHE A 384 -3.11 13.33 4.42
N ASN A 385 -2.09 12.77 3.79
CA ASN A 385 -1.79 12.94 2.37
C ASN A 385 -2.65 12.07 1.43
N ASP A 386 -2.57 12.35 0.14
CA ASP A 386 -3.19 11.64 -0.97
C ASP A 386 -2.95 10.11 -0.95
N SER A 387 -1.73 9.68 -0.58
CA SER A 387 -1.36 8.26 -0.45
C SER A 387 -2.20 7.51 0.57
N HIS A 388 -2.63 8.17 1.64
CA HIS A 388 -3.49 7.59 2.66
C HIS A 388 -4.91 7.37 2.13
N ILE A 389 -5.44 8.33 1.37
CA ILE A 389 -6.75 8.19 0.71
C ILE A 389 -6.69 7.06 -0.32
N GLY A 390 -5.60 6.97 -1.10
CA GLY A 390 -5.37 5.87 -2.03
C GLY A 390 -5.35 4.51 -1.32
N PHE A 391 -4.65 4.40 -0.19
CA PHE A 391 -4.62 3.17 0.60
C PHE A 391 -6.01 2.80 1.16
N ILE A 392 -6.76 3.76 1.70
CA ILE A 392 -8.15 3.55 2.15
C ILE A 392 -9.02 3.05 0.98
N SER A 393 -8.89 3.65 -0.20
CA SER A 393 -9.59 3.23 -1.42
C SER A 393 -9.28 1.77 -1.78
N SER A 394 -8.01 1.36 -1.75
CA SER A 394 -7.63 -0.04 -1.96
C SER A 394 -8.24 -0.99 -0.92
N LEU A 395 -8.29 -0.61 0.36
CA LEU A 395 -8.93 -1.42 1.40
C LEU A 395 -10.44 -1.55 1.19
N LEU A 396 -11.13 -0.50 0.72
CA LEU A 396 -12.55 -0.55 0.38
C LEU A 396 -12.81 -1.51 -0.79
N ILE A 397 -11.97 -1.49 -1.82
CA ILE A 397 -12.04 -2.46 -2.93
C ILE A 397 -11.85 -3.88 -2.39
N ILE A 398 -10.82 -4.12 -1.57
CA ILE A 398 -10.59 -5.43 -0.96
C ILE A 398 -11.80 -5.88 -0.14
N ALA A 399 -12.36 -5.02 0.71
CA ALA A 399 -13.51 -5.33 1.54
C ALA A 399 -14.75 -5.65 0.71
N TYR A 400 -14.99 -4.91 -0.38
CA TYR A 400 -16.14 -5.12 -1.26
C TYR A 400 -16.16 -6.54 -1.82
N PHE A 401 -15.04 -6.99 -2.38
CA PHE A 401 -14.88 -8.33 -2.99
C PHE A 401 -14.55 -9.45 -1.97
N PHE A 402 -14.37 -9.12 -0.69
CA PHE A 402 -14.12 -10.13 0.32
C PHE A 402 -15.41 -10.90 0.67
N PRO A 403 -15.37 -12.24 0.85
CA PRO A 403 -16.54 -13.03 1.22
C PRO A 403 -17.13 -12.64 2.59
N ALA A 404 -18.46 -12.56 2.67
CA ALA A 404 -19.20 -12.20 3.88
C ALA A 404 -19.56 -13.39 4.78
N GLU A 405 -19.02 -14.59 4.51
CA GLU A 405 -19.38 -15.81 5.25
C GLU A 405 -18.98 -15.71 6.73
N LYS A 406 -19.96 -15.85 7.63
CA LYS A 406 -19.70 -16.01 9.07
C LYS A 406 -18.87 -17.26 9.27
N MET A 407 -17.73 -17.12 9.94
CA MET A 407 -16.91 -18.26 10.30
C MET A 407 -17.69 -19.13 11.29
N LYS A 408 -18.07 -20.34 10.89
CA LYS A 408 -18.63 -21.33 11.83
C LYS A 408 -17.60 -21.63 12.91
N LEU A 409 -17.95 -21.40 14.18
CA LEU A 409 -17.13 -21.83 15.32
C LEU A 409 -16.91 -23.34 15.20
N LYS A 410 -15.65 -23.76 15.34
CA LYS A 410 -15.37 -25.20 15.48
C LYS A 410 -16.01 -25.59 16.82
N LYS A 411 -17.08 -26.39 16.81
CA LYS A 411 -17.60 -26.98 18.05
C LYS A 411 -16.42 -27.70 18.70
N SER A 412 -16.02 -27.26 19.90
CA SER A 412 -15.06 -27.99 20.72
C SER A 412 -15.63 -29.39 20.91
N ARG A 413 -14.89 -30.40 20.44
CA ARG A 413 -15.10 -31.78 20.86
C ARG A 413 -14.39 -31.98 22.18
#